data_AF-A0A970NBC8-F1
#
_entry.id   AF-A0A970NBC8-F1
#
_cell.length_a   1.000
_cell.length_b   1.000
_cell.length_c   1.000
_cell.angle_alpha   90.00
_cell.angle_beta   90.00
_cell.angle_gamma   90.00
#
_symmetry.space_group_name_H-M   'P 1'
#
loop_
_entity.id
_entity.type
_entity.pdbx_description
1 polymer ?
#
loop_
_entity_poly.entity_id
_entity_poly.type
_entity_poly.pdbx_seq_one_letter_code
_entity_poly.pdbx_strand_id
1 'polypeptide(L)'
;MKRKAEICPGVYQVGGDRWSDSDDCCVYLVDGGREAALIDAGAGRSTARIIDNIGQTGVDLQAIKYIIATHGHIDHIGGLKELQEYLQAQVVAHQLELPAIQDGRTHLTAASWYRIQYQKVTVDRILSGAREKIILGDLELTCLHTPGHT
;
A
#
# COMPACT_ATOMS: atom_id res chain seq x y z
N MET A 1 22.66 0.03 14.86
CA MET A 1 22.12 1.30 14.33
C MET A 1 20.63 1.09 14.12
N LYS A 2 19.76 1.96 14.64
CA LYS A 2 18.33 1.93 14.26
C LYS A 2 18.26 2.22 12.76
N ARG A 3 17.58 1.36 11.99
CA ARG A 3 17.25 1.64 10.60
C ARG A 3 16.41 2.92 10.60
N LYS A 4 16.74 3.90 9.73
CA LYS A 4 15.95 5.14 9.65
C LYS A 4 14.48 4.75 9.38
N ALA A 5 13.55 5.43 10.05
CA ALA A 5 12.10 5.24 9.93
C ALA A 5 11.47 3.95 10.51
N GLU A 6 12.22 3.11 11.23
CA GLU A 6 11.62 1.99 12.00
C GLU A 6 10.79 2.52 13.17
N ILE A 7 9.48 2.22 13.19
CA ILE A 7 8.56 2.64 14.24
C ILE A 7 8.53 1.61 15.36
N CYS A 8 8.43 0.34 14.99
CA CYS A 8 8.55 -0.81 15.87
C CYS A 8 9.25 -1.95 15.12
N PRO A 9 9.70 -3.02 15.81
CA PRO A 9 10.48 -4.08 15.17
C PRO A 9 9.82 -4.61 13.90
N GLY A 10 10.51 -4.47 12.76
CA GLY A 10 10.04 -4.95 11.46
C GLY A 10 8.95 -4.10 10.79
N VAL A 11 8.60 -2.93 11.34
CA VAL A 11 7.64 -2.00 10.72
C VAL A 11 8.27 -0.63 10.52
N TYR A 12 8.25 -0.17 9.28
CA TYR A 12 8.90 1.07 8.85
C TYR A 12 7.87 1.99 8.19
N GLN A 13 7.91 3.28 8.50
CA GLN A 13 7.18 4.26 7.69
C GLN A 13 8.04 4.67 6.50
N VAL A 14 7.54 4.42 5.29
CA VAL A 14 8.27 4.69 4.03
C VAL A 14 7.57 5.75 3.17
N GLY A 15 6.38 6.19 3.57
CA GLY A 15 5.66 7.31 2.94
C GLY A 15 4.72 8.06 3.88
N GLY A 16 4.16 9.16 3.37
CA GLY A 16 3.34 10.16 4.06
C GLY A 16 3.96 11.56 4.04
N ASP A 17 3.26 12.55 4.60
CA ASP A 17 3.60 13.99 4.56
C ASP A 17 5.10 14.33 4.69
N ARG A 18 5.77 13.74 5.69
CA ARG A 18 7.19 14.04 5.98
C ARG A 18 8.19 13.11 5.31
N TRP A 19 7.70 12.10 4.59
CA TRP A 19 8.52 11.01 4.05
C TRP A 19 8.48 10.93 2.53
N SER A 20 7.34 11.22 1.91
CA SER A 20 7.14 11.06 0.46
C SER A 20 6.35 12.18 -0.21
N ASP A 21 5.20 12.63 0.28
CA ASP A 21 4.45 13.78 -0.25
C ASP A 21 3.41 14.23 0.77
N SER A 22 3.08 15.53 0.80
CA SER A 22 2.05 16.08 1.71
C SER A 22 0.64 15.58 1.39
N ASP A 23 0.40 15.15 0.16
CA ASP A 23 -0.87 14.56 -0.28
C ASP A 23 -0.98 13.06 0.07
N ASP A 24 0.13 12.41 0.48
CA ASP A 24 0.13 10.97 0.74
C ASP A 24 -0.47 10.62 2.11
N CYS A 25 -1.19 9.50 2.17
CA CYS A 25 -1.42 8.79 3.42
C CYS A 25 -0.09 8.29 4.04
N CYS A 26 -0.14 7.78 5.26
CA CYS A 26 1.00 7.03 5.78
C CYS A 26 1.14 5.71 5.00
N VAL A 27 2.35 5.44 4.53
CA VAL A 27 2.70 4.18 3.83
C VAL A 27 3.70 3.42 4.67
N TYR A 28 3.42 2.14 4.92
CA TYR A 28 4.24 1.31 5.81
C TYR A 28 4.81 0.10 5.10
N LEU A 29 6.06 -0.22 5.40
CA LEU A 29 6.69 -1.48 5.04
C LEU A 29 6.67 -2.41 6.27
N VAL A 30 6.17 -3.63 6.09
CA VAL A 30 6.17 -4.69 7.09
C VAL A 30 7.13 -5.79 6.63
N ASP A 31 8.19 -6.01 7.40
CA ASP A 31 9.23 -7.01 7.15
C ASP A 31 8.91 -8.31 7.91
N GLY A 32 8.52 -9.34 7.16
CA GLY A 32 8.28 -10.70 7.65
C GLY A 32 9.49 -11.62 7.54
N GLY A 33 10.70 -11.07 7.38
CA GLY A 33 11.94 -11.83 7.24
C GLY A 33 12.19 -12.25 5.79
N ARG A 34 11.53 -13.31 5.33
CA ARG A 34 11.69 -13.82 3.95
C ARG A 34 10.79 -13.11 2.92
N GLU A 35 9.73 -12.47 3.39
CA GLU A 35 8.77 -11.73 2.58
C GLU A 35 8.39 -10.44 3.29
N ALA A 36 7.97 -9.44 2.53
CA ALA A 36 7.54 -8.15 3.02
C ALA A 36 6.25 -7.70 2.34
N ALA A 37 5.53 -6.80 3.00
CA ALA A 37 4.32 -6.18 2.47
C ALA A 37 4.42 -4.66 2.59
N LEU A 38 3.92 -3.97 1.58
CA LEU A 38 3.64 -2.54 1.65
C LEU A 38 2.16 -2.35 2.04
N ILE A 39 1.89 -1.47 2.98
CA ILE A 39 0.54 -1.05 3.36
C ILE A 39 0.31 0.33 2.75
N ASP A 40 -0.67 0.42 1.86
CA ASP A 40 -0.99 1.55 0.99
C ASP A 40 0.15 1.96 0.03
N ALA A 41 -0.11 2.97 -0.80
CA ALA A 41 0.74 3.39 -1.91
C ALA A 41 0.84 4.92 -2.09
N GLY A 42 0.24 5.72 -1.20
CA GLY A 42 0.22 7.16 -1.31
C GLY A 42 -0.66 7.67 -2.47
N ALA A 43 -0.60 8.97 -2.72
CA ALA A 43 -1.31 9.69 -3.78
C ALA A 43 -0.74 9.43 -5.18
N GLY A 44 0.43 8.81 -5.29
CA GLY A 44 1.07 8.50 -6.58
C GLY A 44 1.93 9.62 -7.17
N ARG A 45 2.15 10.73 -6.43
CA ARG A 45 3.03 11.83 -6.86
C ARG A 45 4.52 11.56 -6.61
N SER A 46 4.82 10.64 -5.70
CA SER A 46 6.14 10.51 -5.05
C SER A 46 6.58 9.06 -4.84
N THR A 47 6.00 8.13 -5.60
CA THR A 47 6.29 6.68 -5.63
C THR A 47 7.79 6.35 -5.66
N ALA A 48 8.58 7.05 -6.48
CA ALA A 48 10.03 6.90 -6.51
C ALA A 48 10.68 7.18 -5.13
N ARG A 49 10.18 8.17 -4.39
CA ARG A 49 10.65 8.49 -3.04
C ARG A 49 10.24 7.42 -2.03
N ILE A 50 9.07 6.80 -2.18
CA ILE A 50 8.66 5.64 -1.38
C ILE A 50 9.62 4.46 -1.63
N ILE A 51 9.97 4.17 -2.89
CA ILE A 51 10.92 3.11 -3.26
C ILE A 51 12.31 3.38 -2.64
N ASP A 52 12.80 4.61 -2.75
CA ASP A 52 14.09 5.00 -2.15
C ASP A 52 14.07 4.85 -0.61
N ASN A 53 12.96 5.21 0.03
CA ASN A 53 12.79 5.03 1.47
C ASN A 53 12.78 3.55 1.87
N ILE A 54 12.13 2.69 1.09
CA ILE A 54 12.18 1.23 1.28
C ILE A 54 13.63 0.74 1.19
N GLY A 55 14.39 1.16 0.17
CA GLY A 55 15.80 0.77 0.02
C GLY A 55 16.68 1.15 1.23
N GLN A 56 16.37 2.28 1.89
CA GLN A 56 17.07 2.71 3.11
C GLN A 56 16.75 1.87 4.36
N THR A 57 15.67 1.08 4.33
CA THR A 57 15.38 0.13 5.42
C THR A 57 16.30 -1.08 5.39
N GLY A 58 16.90 -1.41 4.24
CA GLY A 58 17.69 -2.62 4.03
C GLY A 58 16.85 -3.89 3.82
N VAL A 59 15.53 -3.77 3.69
CA VAL A 59 14.67 -4.85 3.18
C VAL A 59 14.89 -5.00 1.69
N ASP A 60 15.00 -6.23 1.20
CA ASP A 60 15.11 -6.51 -0.23
C ASP A 60 13.79 -6.16 -0.93
N LEU A 61 13.85 -5.32 -1.96
CA LEU A 61 12.70 -4.95 -2.78
C LEU A 61 12.02 -6.19 -3.39
N GLN A 62 12.80 -7.24 -3.73
CA GLN A 62 12.27 -8.50 -4.26
C GLN A 62 11.53 -9.35 -3.22
N ALA A 63 11.73 -9.06 -1.92
CA ALA A 63 10.98 -9.70 -0.86
C ALA A 63 9.56 -9.15 -0.73
N ILE A 64 9.26 -7.98 -1.30
CA ILE A 64 7.93 -7.37 -1.21
C ILE A 64 6.97 -8.14 -2.11
N LYS A 65 6.08 -8.94 -1.51
CA LYS A 65 5.12 -9.80 -2.22
C LYS A 65 3.74 -9.18 -2.35
N TYR A 66 3.39 -8.27 -1.45
CA TYR A 66 2.06 -7.70 -1.37
C TYR A 66 2.11 -6.18 -1.26
N ILE A 67 1.19 -5.51 -1.96
CA ILE A 67 0.79 -4.13 -1.71
C ILE A 67 -0.67 -4.19 -1.25
N ILE A 68 -0.91 -3.93 0.02
CA ILE A 68 -2.22 -4.08 0.66
C ILE A 68 -2.85 -2.71 0.79
N ALA A 69 -3.92 -2.45 0.04
CA ALA A 69 -4.70 -1.22 0.16
C ALA A 69 -5.67 -1.32 1.33
N THR A 70 -5.66 -0.30 2.20
CA THR A 70 -6.61 -0.17 3.30
C THR A 70 -8.00 0.20 2.79
N HIS A 71 -8.08 1.14 1.85
CA HIS A 71 -9.29 1.56 1.15
C HIS A 71 -8.98 2.28 -0.17
N GLY A 72 -10.02 2.55 -0.97
CA GLY A 72 -9.95 3.02 -2.35
C GLY A 72 -9.76 4.52 -2.57
N HIS A 73 -9.41 5.32 -1.56
CA HIS A 73 -9.15 6.75 -1.75
C HIS A 73 -7.78 7.01 -2.38
N ILE A 74 -7.69 8.08 -3.17
CA ILE A 74 -6.56 8.34 -4.05
C ILE A 74 -5.24 8.51 -3.29
N ASP A 75 -5.27 9.10 -2.10
CA ASP A 75 -4.12 9.29 -1.22
C ASP A 75 -3.59 7.98 -0.63
N HIS A 76 -4.33 6.88 -0.79
CA HIS A 76 -3.92 5.52 -0.45
C HIS A 76 -3.56 4.68 -1.68
N ILE A 77 -4.30 4.83 -2.79
CA ILE A 77 -4.19 3.93 -3.94
C ILE A 77 -3.46 4.52 -5.15
N GLY A 78 -3.16 5.82 -5.13
CA GLY A 78 -2.65 6.54 -6.30
C GLY A 78 -1.33 5.99 -6.84
N GLY A 79 -0.49 5.44 -5.97
CA GLY A 79 0.77 4.79 -6.35
C GLY A 79 0.67 3.31 -6.72
N LEU A 80 -0.51 2.66 -6.62
CA LEU A 80 -0.61 1.20 -6.77
C LEU A 80 -0.06 0.70 -8.10
N LYS A 81 -0.40 1.36 -9.21
CA LYS A 81 0.00 0.93 -10.56
C LYS A 81 1.52 0.90 -10.70
N GLU A 82 2.18 1.99 -10.33
CA GLU A 82 3.63 2.13 -10.45
C GLU A 82 4.38 1.20 -9.48
N LEU A 83 3.93 1.12 -8.23
CA LEU A 83 4.55 0.24 -7.23
C LEU A 83 4.36 -1.24 -7.59
N GLN A 84 3.19 -1.63 -8.09
CA GLN A 84 2.94 -2.99 -8.57
C GLN A 84 3.91 -3.36 -9.71
N GLU A 85 4.04 -2.48 -10.71
CA GLU A 85 4.93 -2.70 -11.85
C GLU A 85 6.41 -2.72 -11.45
N TYR A 86 6.82 -1.84 -10.54
CA TYR A 86 8.21 -1.77 -10.10
C TYR A 86 8.60 -2.98 -9.22
N LEU A 87 7.75 -3.32 -8.24
CA LEU A 87 8.04 -4.37 -7.25
C LEU A 87 7.65 -5.77 -7.74
N GLN A 88 6.85 -5.87 -8.81
CA GLN A 88 6.22 -7.13 -9.25
C GLN A 88 5.42 -7.81 -8.12
N ALA A 89 4.82 -6.99 -7.25
CA ALA A 89 4.07 -7.41 -6.07
C ALA A 89 2.57 -7.55 -6.38
N GLN A 90 1.87 -8.41 -5.65
CA GLN A 90 0.42 -8.58 -5.79
C GLN A 90 -0.34 -7.46 -5.07
N VAL A 91 -1.31 -6.84 -5.73
CA VAL A 91 -2.23 -5.90 -5.09
C VAL A 91 -3.31 -6.68 -4.33
N VAL A 92 -3.50 -6.34 -3.07
CA VAL A 92 -4.49 -6.94 -2.18
C VAL A 92 -5.46 -5.88 -1.71
N ALA A 93 -6.76 -6.14 -1.85
CA ALA A 93 -7.81 -5.25 -1.35
C ALA A 93 -9.09 -6.03 -1.04
N HIS A 94 -9.97 -5.42 -0.23
CA HIS A 94 -11.31 -5.97 -0.01
C HIS A 94 -12.21 -5.79 -1.24
N GLN A 95 -13.12 -6.73 -1.49
CA GLN A 95 -13.98 -6.75 -2.68
C GLN A 95 -14.84 -5.49 -2.86
N LEU A 96 -15.14 -4.80 -1.76
CA LEU A 96 -15.92 -3.56 -1.79
C LEU A 96 -15.14 -2.38 -2.36
N GLU A 97 -13.80 -2.46 -2.42
CA GLU A 97 -12.93 -1.42 -2.96
C GLU A 97 -12.69 -1.57 -4.48
N LEU A 98 -13.10 -2.69 -5.10
CA LEU A 98 -12.89 -2.94 -6.53
C LEU A 98 -13.50 -1.87 -7.44
N PRO A 99 -14.69 -1.31 -7.16
CA PRO A 99 -15.23 -0.20 -7.94
C PRO A 99 -14.37 1.08 -7.89
N ALA A 100 -13.61 1.30 -6.81
CA ALA A 100 -12.65 2.39 -6.74
C ALA A 100 -11.35 2.04 -7.48
N ILE A 101 -10.78 0.86 -7.18
CA ILE A 101 -9.43 0.44 -7.60
C ILE A 101 -9.39 -0.07 -9.06
N GLN A 102 -10.30 -0.98 -9.43
CA GLN A 102 -10.30 -1.59 -10.77
C GLN A 102 -11.13 -0.78 -11.76
N ASP A 103 -12.32 -0.33 -11.36
CA ASP A 103 -13.18 0.46 -12.27
C ASP A 103 -12.71 1.91 -12.36
N GLY A 104 -11.98 2.42 -11.35
CA GLY A 104 -11.49 3.80 -11.30
C GLY A 104 -12.59 4.84 -11.13
N ARG A 105 -13.66 4.53 -10.39
CA ARG A 105 -14.80 5.44 -10.22
C ARG A 105 -14.38 6.67 -9.41
N THR A 106 -14.29 7.81 -10.09
CA THR A 106 -13.76 9.06 -9.53
C THR A 106 -14.48 9.58 -8.28
N HIS A 107 -15.78 9.30 -8.13
CA HIS A 107 -16.53 9.68 -6.92
C HIS A 107 -16.22 8.78 -5.71
N LEU A 108 -15.69 7.57 -5.93
CA LEU A 108 -15.25 6.66 -4.87
C LEU A 108 -13.78 6.86 -4.51
N THR A 109 -12.95 7.30 -5.46
CA THR A 109 -11.52 7.50 -5.19
C THR A 109 -11.19 8.87 -4.62
N ALA A 110 -12.10 9.84 -4.68
CA ALA A 110 -11.83 11.25 -4.38
C ALA A 110 -10.66 11.87 -5.20
N ALA A 111 -10.25 11.23 -6.30
CA ALA A 111 -9.08 11.64 -7.10
C ALA A 111 -9.17 13.09 -7.63
N SER A 112 -10.39 13.57 -7.88
CA SER A 112 -10.63 14.94 -8.35
C SER A 112 -10.26 16.00 -7.30
N TRP A 113 -10.35 15.70 -6.01
CA TRP A 113 -10.00 16.64 -4.93
C TRP A 113 -8.49 16.87 -4.87
N TYR A 114 -7.72 15.84 -5.23
CA TYR A 114 -6.27 15.87 -5.31
C TYR A 114 -5.76 16.32 -6.68
N ARG A 115 -6.64 16.49 -7.67
CA ARG A 115 -6.28 16.75 -9.08
C ARG A 115 -5.33 15.67 -9.63
N ILE A 116 -5.62 14.42 -9.31
CA ILE A 116 -4.83 13.26 -9.75
C ILE A 116 -5.68 12.44 -10.72
N GLN A 117 -5.07 12.03 -11.83
CA GLN A 117 -5.68 11.08 -12.74
C GLN A 117 -5.30 9.67 -12.28
N TYR A 118 -6.25 8.96 -11.67
CA TYR A 118 -6.00 7.63 -11.16
C TYR A 118 -5.70 6.62 -12.27
N GLN A 119 -4.65 5.81 -12.06
CA GLN A 119 -4.32 4.69 -12.92
C GLN A 119 -4.88 3.40 -12.32
N LYS A 120 -5.82 2.78 -13.05
CA LYS A 120 -6.50 1.55 -12.62
C LYS A 120 -5.50 0.40 -12.49
N VAL A 121 -5.74 -0.45 -11.50
CA VAL A 121 -4.95 -1.66 -11.28
C VAL A 121 -5.88 -2.84 -11.03
N THR A 122 -5.49 -4.02 -11.48
CA THR A 122 -6.18 -5.27 -11.13
C THR A 122 -5.81 -5.64 -9.69
N VAL A 123 -6.80 -6.00 -8.88
CA VAL A 123 -6.56 -6.56 -7.55
C VAL A 123 -6.32 -8.06 -7.72
N ASP A 124 -5.09 -8.48 -7.43
CA ASP A 124 -4.63 -9.87 -7.62
C ASP A 124 -5.20 -10.80 -6.55
N ARG A 125 -5.33 -10.31 -5.31
CA ARG A 125 -5.92 -11.04 -4.19
C ARG A 125 -7.07 -10.26 -3.57
N ILE A 126 -8.27 -10.79 -3.73
CA ILE A 126 -9.50 -10.17 -3.25
C ILE A 126 -9.88 -10.76 -1.90
N LEU A 127 -10.01 -9.91 -0.88
CA LEU A 127 -10.57 -10.27 0.43
C LEU A 127 -12.08 -10.03 0.43
N SER A 128 -12.84 -10.83 1.17
CA SER A 128 -14.30 -10.74 1.27
C SER A 128 -14.87 -11.06 2.66
N GLY A 129 -14.06 -11.64 3.54
CA GLY A 129 -14.48 -12.05 4.88
C GLY A 129 -14.32 -10.94 5.92
N ALA A 130 -15.04 -11.07 7.04
CA ALA A 130 -14.88 -10.17 8.19
C ALA A 130 -13.47 -10.21 8.80
N ARG A 131 -12.79 -11.36 8.65
CA ARG A 131 -11.42 -11.60 9.08
C ARG A 131 -10.76 -12.59 8.14
N GLU A 132 -9.61 -12.23 7.61
CA GLU A 132 -8.79 -13.09 6.76
C GLU A 132 -7.30 -12.99 7.13
N LYS A 133 -6.52 -13.98 6.70
CA LYS A 133 -5.10 -14.10 7.05
C LYS A 133 -4.23 -14.06 5.80
N ILE A 134 -3.13 -13.31 5.89
CA ILE A 134 -2.06 -13.29 4.89
C ILE A 134 -0.78 -13.74 5.60
N ILE A 135 -0.23 -14.86 5.15
CA ILE A 135 1.10 -15.29 5.60
C ILE A 135 2.13 -14.40 4.89
N LEU A 136 3.08 -13.89 5.66
CA LEU A 136 4.13 -13.02 5.19
C LEU A 136 5.46 -13.48 5.77
N GLY A 137 6.12 -14.41 5.09
CA GLY A 137 7.34 -15.06 5.59
C GLY A 137 7.08 -15.72 6.95
N ASP A 138 7.67 -15.15 8.00
CA ASP A 138 7.57 -15.65 9.37
C ASP A 138 6.46 -14.95 10.20
N LEU A 139 5.70 -14.05 9.57
CA LEU A 139 4.57 -13.34 10.17
C LEU A 139 3.21 -13.81 9.60
N GLU A 140 2.15 -13.56 10.37
CA GLU A 140 0.76 -13.67 9.92
C GLU A 140 0.07 -12.31 10.10
N LEU A 141 -0.34 -11.69 9.00
CA LEU A 141 -1.19 -10.52 9.01
C LEU A 141 -2.66 -10.95 9.13
N THR A 142 -3.37 -10.40 10.11
CA THR A 142 -4.82 -10.53 10.20
C THR A 142 -5.47 -9.29 9.59
N CYS A 143 -6.11 -9.44 8.43
CA CYS A 143 -6.92 -8.41 7.80
C CYS A 143 -8.33 -8.44 8.41
N LEU A 144 -8.77 -7.32 8.99
CA LEU A 144 -10.11 -7.16 9.55
C LEU A 144 -10.93 -6.24 8.65
N HIS A 145 -12.13 -6.65 8.30
CA HIS A 145 -13.04 -5.80 7.55
C HIS A 145 -13.67 -4.76 8.49
N THR A 146 -13.33 -3.49 8.28
CA THR A 146 -13.76 -2.36 9.11
C THR A 146 -14.40 -1.26 8.26
N PRO A 147 -15.58 -1.50 7.67
CA PRO A 147 -16.23 -0.55 6.76
C PRO A 147 -16.74 0.69 7.51
N GLY A 148 -16.94 1.79 6.78
CA GLY A 148 -17.62 2.97 7.29
C GLY A 148 -17.15 4.26 6.62
N HIS A 149 -15.83 4.46 6.55
CA HIS A 149 -15.24 5.53 5.75
C HIS A 149 -15.35 5.22 4.25
N THR A 150 -15.08 3.97 3.89
CA THR A 150 -15.47 3.32 2.62
C THR A 150 -16.11 1.96 2.89
#